data_AF-A0A7X7GUH6-F1
#
_entry.id   AF-A0A7X7GUH6-F1
#
_cell.length_a   1.000
_cell.length_b   1.000
_cell.length_c   1.000
_cell.angle_alpha   90.00
_cell.angle_beta   90.00
_cell.angle_gamma   90.00
#
_symmetry.space_group_name_H-M   'P 1'
#
loop_
_entity.id
_entity.type
_entity.pdbx_description
1 polymer ?
#
loop_
_entity_poly.entity_id
_entity_poly.type
_entity_poly.pdbx_seq_one_letter_code
_entity_poly.pdbx_strand_id
1 'polypeptide(L)'
;MRLPRIFRLFVSLAAIGACGAVCPEARGEEPRRVTRVDPDAYPPPAARVPLILTGAAVTGAFYGGAVGASYLWPDARGAEHLRIPIVGPWMKLFQTGCSDTAPDCNRFLLAVGAVLAGLDGLGQAGGVGLLLEGIFLQTRPAAPAPPPGAWGPTLRLGADGGATPAPRASGSVSWYPVPIVGGADAVGLGVAGVF
;
A
#
# COMPACT_ATOMS: atom_id res chain seq x y z
N MET A 1 7.80 23.34 29.92
CA MET A 1 8.77 22.87 28.90
C MET A 1 8.39 23.42 27.53
N ARG A 2 9.25 24.20 26.87
CA ARG A 2 9.04 24.62 25.48
C ARG A 2 9.42 23.45 24.57
N LEU A 3 8.46 22.89 23.84
CA LEU A 3 8.76 21.87 22.83
C LEU A 3 9.71 22.49 21.77
N PRO A 4 10.83 21.83 21.43
CA PRO A 4 11.78 22.35 20.44
C PRO A 4 11.07 22.53 19.08
N ARG A 5 11.31 23.66 18.41
CA ARG A 5 10.70 24.00 17.10
C ARG A 5 10.85 22.90 16.06
N ILE A 6 11.91 22.10 16.15
CA ILE A 6 12.18 20.94 15.28
C ILE A 6 11.07 19.89 15.37
N PHE A 7 10.46 19.68 16.55
CA PHE A 7 9.41 18.69 16.72
C PHE A 7 8.10 19.06 15.99
N ARG A 8 7.82 20.37 15.84
CA ARG A 8 6.66 20.83 15.07
C ARG A 8 6.81 20.57 13.57
N LEU A 9 8.04 20.66 13.04
CA LEU A 9 8.31 20.38 11.62
C LEU A 9 8.13 18.90 11.28
N PHE A 10 8.55 17.98 12.15
CA PHE A 10 8.40 16.54 11.91
C PHE A 10 6.94 16.08 11.92
N VAL A 11 6.12 16.60 12.84
CA VAL A 11 4.69 16.25 12.91
C VAL A 11 3.94 16.75 11.67
N SER A 12 4.29 17.93 11.13
CA SER A 12 3.69 18.45 9.91
C SER A 12 4.11 17.68 8.65
N LEU A 13 5.36 17.20 8.57
CA LEU A 13 5.81 16.43 7.40
C LEU A 13 5.19 15.03 7.34
N ALA A 14 5.07 14.35 8.50
CA ALA A 14 4.50 13.00 8.56
C ALA A 14 2.99 12.99 8.21
N ALA A 15 2.25 14.03 8.58
CA ALA A 15 0.83 14.16 8.27
C ALA A 15 0.55 14.40 6.78
N ILE A 16 1.45 15.11 6.07
CA ILE A 16 1.27 15.42 4.63
C ILE A 16 1.65 14.22 3.75
N GLY A 17 2.65 13.42 4.15
CA GLY A 17 3.10 12.27 3.36
C GLY A 17 2.09 11.12 3.29
N ALA A 18 1.32 10.89 4.35
CA ALA A 18 0.42 9.73 4.42
C ALA A 18 -0.87 9.89 3.58
N CYS A 19 -1.36 11.12 3.36
CA CYS A 19 -2.56 11.33 2.53
C CYS A 19 -2.26 11.34 1.02
N GLY A 20 -1.05 11.73 0.60
CA GLY A 20 -0.75 11.94 -0.82
C GLY A 20 -0.55 10.66 -1.65
N ALA A 21 -0.24 9.53 -1.03
CA ALA A 21 0.15 8.32 -1.77
C ALA A 21 -1.00 7.35 -2.08
N VAL A 22 -2.16 7.47 -1.42
CA VAL A 22 -3.24 6.47 -1.55
C VAL A 22 -4.63 7.10 -1.64
N CYS A 23 -4.76 8.42 -1.79
CA CYS A 23 -6.00 8.94 -2.36
C CYS A 23 -5.95 8.59 -3.85
N PRO A 24 -6.70 7.59 -4.35
CA PRO A 24 -6.94 7.54 -5.78
C PRO A 24 -7.43 8.94 -6.16
N GLU A 25 -6.81 9.55 -7.17
CA GLU A 25 -7.36 10.77 -7.74
C GLU A 25 -8.86 10.51 -7.90
N ALA A 26 -9.68 11.32 -7.23
CA ALA A 26 -11.10 11.32 -7.45
C ALA A 26 -11.34 11.90 -8.84
N ARG A 27 -10.94 11.14 -9.86
CA ARG A 27 -11.37 11.36 -11.23
C ARG A 27 -12.88 11.22 -11.14
N GLY A 28 -13.58 12.26 -11.61
CA GLY A 28 -15.00 12.17 -11.88
C GLY A 28 -15.20 11.14 -12.97
N GLU A 29 -15.11 9.87 -12.59
CA GLU A 29 -15.44 8.74 -13.41
C GLU A 29 -16.93 8.94 -13.73
N GLU A 30 -17.24 9.27 -14.98
CA GLU A 30 -18.62 9.27 -15.47
C GLU A 30 -19.27 7.96 -14.99
N PRO A 31 -20.54 7.99 -14.55
CA PRO A 31 -21.20 6.81 -14.01
C PRO A 31 -21.10 5.68 -15.04
N ARG A 32 -20.10 4.79 -14.87
CA ARG A 32 -19.94 3.61 -15.70
C ARG A 32 -21.25 2.88 -15.57
N ARG A 33 -21.88 2.55 -16.71
CA ARG A 33 -23.04 1.66 -16.72
C ARG A 33 -22.72 0.52 -15.79
N VAL A 34 -23.62 0.24 -14.85
CA VAL A 34 -23.47 -0.86 -13.89
C VAL A 34 -23.25 -2.13 -14.70
N THR A 35 -21.99 -2.49 -14.92
CA THR A 35 -21.64 -3.79 -15.46
C THR A 35 -22.19 -4.75 -14.44
N ARG A 36 -23.07 -5.67 -14.85
CA ARG A 36 -23.56 -6.72 -13.95
C ARG A 36 -22.33 -7.33 -13.29
N VAL A 37 -22.18 -7.10 -11.99
CA VAL A 37 -21.17 -7.78 -11.20
C VAL A 37 -21.59 -9.23 -11.26
N ASP A 38 -20.82 -10.03 -11.96
CA ASP A 38 -21.02 -11.47 -11.95
C ASP A 38 -20.74 -11.91 -10.50
N PRO A 39 -21.77 -12.33 -9.74
CA PRO A 39 -21.59 -12.71 -8.35
C PRO A 39 -20.64 -13.91 -8.18
N ASP A 40 -20.35 -14.64 -9.27
CA ASP A 40 -19.43 -15.78 -9.28
C ASP A 40 -18.00 -15.43 -9.74
N ALA A 41 -17.72 -14.14 -10.03
CA ALA A 41 -16.39 -13.71 -10.44
C ALA A 41 -15.45 -13.56 -9.23
N TYR A 42 -14.90 -14.67 -8.74
CA TYR A 42 -13.78 -14.66 -7.80
C TYR A 42 -12.57 -13.91 -8.38
N PRO A 43 -11.81 -13.18 -7.54
CA PRO A 43 -10.62 -12.47 -7.97
C PRO A 43 -9.56 -13.42 -8.56
N PRO A 44 -8.69 -12.91 -9.45
CA PRO A 44 -7.56 -13.68 -9.93
C PRO A 44 -6.62 -14.08 -8.77
N PRO A 45 -5.94 -15.24 -8.84
CA PRO A 45 -5.03 -15.70 -7.79
C PRO A 45 -3.90 -14.72 -7.48
N ALA A 46 -3.53 -13.89 -8.45
CA ALA A 46 -2.53 -12.84 -8.29
C ALA A 46 -2.93 -11.73 -7.31
N ALA A 47 -4.23 -11.56 -6.99
CA ALA A 47 -4.68 -10.54 -6.03
C ALA A 47 -4.32 -10.88 -4.57
N ARG A 48 -4.09 -12.17 -4.27
CA ARG A 48 -3.87 -12.65 -2.90
C ARG A 48 -2.57 -12.14 -2.29
N VAL A 49 -1.47 -12.27 -3.04
CA VAL A 49 -0.13 -11.92 -2.55
C VAL A 49 0.02 -10.43 -2.25
N PRO A 50 -0.39 -9.50 -3.14
CA PRO A 50 -0.36 -8.07 -2.83
C PRO A 50 -1.16 -7.71 -1.59
N LEU A 51 -2.31 -8.36 -1.37
CA LEU A 51 -3.18 -8.04 -0.23
C LEU A 51 -2.57 -8.51 1.10
N ILE A 52 -1.99 -9.71 1.13
CA ILE A 52 -1.20 -10.21 2.27
C ILE A 52 0.00 -9.28 2.55
N LEU A 53 0.77 -8.94 1.52
CA LEU A 53 1.96 -8.08 1.67
C LEU A 53 1.58 -6.67 2.14
N THR A 54 0.48 -6.11 1.63
CA THR A 54 -0.02 -4.81 2.06
C THR A 54 -0.43 -4.84 3.52
N GLY A 55 -1.21 -5.85 3.94
CA GLY A 55 -1.60 -6.02 5.34
C GLY A 55 -0.40 -6.19 6.28
N ALA A 56 0.59 -6.99 5.88
CA ALA A 56 1.84 -7.16 6.62
C ALA A 56 2.65 -5.87 6.72
N ALA A 57 2.80 -5.14 5.61
CA ALA A 57 3.53 -3.88 5.56
C ALA A 57 2.87 -2.81 6.43
N VAL A 58 1.54 -2.67 6.36
CA VAL A 58 0.78 -1.72 7.19
C VAL A 58 0.94 -2.07 8.67
N THR A 59 0.71 -3.35 9.04
CA THR A 59 0.85 -3.80 10.44
C THR A 59 2.26 -3.53 10.97
N GLY A 60 3.28 -3.88 10.19
CA GLY A 60 4.68 -3.69 10.55
C GLY A 60 5.07 -2.22 10.68
N ALA A 61 4.57 -1.35 9.81
CA ALA A 61 4.84 0.09 9.87
C ALA A 61 4.27 0.72 11.15
N PHE A 62 3.02 0.41 11.48
CA PHE A 62 2.37 0.92 12.70
C PHE A 62 3.02 0.35 13.96
N TYR A 63 3.16 -0.97 14.05
CA TYR A 63 3.84 -1.60 15.19
C TYR A 63 5.29 -1.12 15.35
N GLY A 64 6.04 -0.99 14.27
CA GLY A 64 7.41 -0.45 14.29
C GLY A 64 7.45 1.00 14.77
N GLY A 65 6.49 1.83 14.35
CA GLY A 65 6.32 3.20 14.85
C GLY A 65 6.02 3.23 16.36
N ALA A 66 5.13 2.37 16.83
CA ALA A 66 4.78 2.24 18.25
C ALA A 66 5.98 1.81 19.10
N VAL A 67 6.71 0.78 18.66
CA VAL A 67 7.93 0.29 19.31
C VAL A 67 9.00 1.38 19.32
N GLY A 68 9.23 2.04 18.19
CA GLY A 68 10.18 3.16 18.09
C GLY A 68 9.83 4.29 19.06
N ALA A 69 8.55 4.68 19.12
CA ALA A 69 8.08 5.67 20.08
C ALA A 69 8.29 5.22 21.53
N SER A 70 8.13 3.93 21.85
CA SER A 70 8.39 3.42 23.19
C SER A 70 9.84 3.59 23.65
N TYR A 71 10.80 3.56 22.72
CA TYR A 71 12.22 3.75 23.02
C TYR A 71 12.66 5.22 23.01
N LEU A 72 11.99 6.06 22.21
CA LEU A 72 12.23 7.51 22.19
C LEU A 72 11.69 8.22 23.45
N TRP A 73 10.61 7.69 24.05
CA TRP A 73 10.00 8.23 25.27
C TRP A 73 9.80 7.17 26.35
N PRO A 74 10.89 6.64 26.94
CA PRO A 74 10.79 5.56 27.92
C PRO A 74 10.07 5.99 29.20
N ASP A 75 10.13 7.28 29.56
CA ASP A 75 9.48 7.83 30.75
C ASP A 75 7.98 8.14 30.56
N ALA A 76 7.46 7.99 29.33
CA ALA A 76 6.04 8.20 29.09
C ALA A 76 5.23 7.04 29.70
N ARG A 77 4.16 7.38 30.43
CA ARG A 77 3.29 6.39 31.07
C ARG A 77 2.74 5.39 30.04
N GLY A 78 2.95 4.09 30.28
CA GLY A 78 2.50 3.01 29.42
C GLY A 78 3.28 2.88 28.11
N ALA A 79 4.46 3.49 27.99
CA ALA A 79 5.35 3.30 26.84
C ALA A 79 5.75 1.83 26.67
N GLU A 80 5.97 1.12 27.77
CA GLU A 80 6.25 -0.32 27.81
C GLU A 80 5.15 -1.17 27.15
N HIS A 81 3.90 -0.73 27.22
CA HIS A 81 2.78 -1.44 26.61
C HIS A 81 2.75 -1.31 25.08
N LEU A 82 3.33 -0.26 24.50
CA LEU A 82 3.42 -0.11 23.03
C LEU A 82 4.29 -1.19 22.36
N ARG A 83 5.07 -1.94 23.15
CA ARG A 83 5.87 -3.07 22.66
C ARG A 83 5.04 -4.34 22.47
N ILE A 84 3.80 -4.37 22.96
CA ILE A 84 2.89 -5.49 22.78
C ILE A 84 2.07 -5.22 21.52
N PRO A 85 2.21 -6.04 20.46
CA PRO A 85 1.48 -5.81 19.21
C PRO A 85 -0.02 -5.95 19.42
N ILE A 86 -0.81 -5.19 18.66
CA ILE A 86 -2.28 -5.13 18.61
C ILE A 86 -2.92 -4.67 19.93
N VAL A 87 -2.62 -5.32 21.05
CA VAL A 87 -3.24 -5.08 22.37
C VAL A 87 -2.64 -3.86 23.06
N GLY A 88 -1.34 -3.62 22.88
CA GLY A 88 -0.61 -2.50 23.51
C GLY A 88 -1.25 -1.12 23.32
N PRO A 89 -1.62 -0.74 22.09
CA PRO A 89 -2.25 0.56 21.82
C PRO A 89 -3.58 0.75 22.57
N TRP A 90 -4.40 -0.30 22.67
CA TRP A 90 -5.66 -0.26 23.42
C TRP A 90 -5.43 -0.20 24.93
N MET A 91 -4.46 -0.96 25.45
CA MET A 91 -4.09 -0.88 26.86
C MET A 91 -3.60 0.53 27.24
N LYS A 92 -2.82 1.16 26.37
CA LYS A 92 -2.35 2.53 26.58
C LYS A 92 -3.51 3.52 26.63
N LEU A 93 -4.51 3.37 25.76
CA LEU A 93 -5.74 4.18 25.76
C LEU A 93 -6.49 4.09 27.09
N PHE A 94 -6.61 2.91 27.71
CA PHE A 94 -7.27 2.80 29.01
C PHE A 94 -6.47 3.45 30.16
N GLN A 95 -5.18 3.69 29.96
CA GLN A 95 -4.32 4.35 30.93
C GLN A 95 -4.18 5.86 30.69
N THR A 96 -4.87 6.42 29.69
CA THR A 96 -4.87 7.87 29.45
C THR A 96 -5.75 8.58 30.48
N GLY A 97 -5.22 8.78 31.68
CA GLY A 97 -5.85 9.55 32.75
C GLY A 97 -4.81 10.36 33.52
N CYS A 98 -5.17 11.59 33.90
CA CYS A 98 -4.41 12.33 34.90
C CYS A 98 -4.62 11.65 36.25
N SER A 99 -3.55 11.47 37.01
CA SER A 99 -3.71 11.12 38.42
C SER A 99 -4.28 12.33 39.15
N ASP A 100 -5.19 12.10 40.10
CA ASP A 100 -5.77 13.16 40.92
C ASP A 100 -4.72 13.96 41.72
N THR A 101 -3.53 13.40 41.89
CA THR A 101 -2.41 14.02 42.62
C THR A 101 -1.44 14.82 41.75
N ALA A 102 -1.65 14.88 40.42
CA ALA A 102 -0.77 15.57 39.48
C ALA A 102 -1.42 16.85 38.91
N PRO A 103 -1.27 18.01 39.59
CA PRO A 103 -1.90 19.27 39.17
C PRO A 103 -1.39 19.79 37.81
N ASP A 104 -0.16 19.42 37.42
CA ASP A 104 0.48 19.86 36.17
C ASP A 104 0.17 18.96 34.96
N CYS A 105 -0.89 18.16 35.03
CA CYS A 105 -1.25 17.26 33.95
C CYS A 105 -1.67 18.03 32.68
N ASN A 106 -0.83 18.00 31.65
CA ASN A 106 -1.11 18.63 30.38
C ASN A 106 -2.12 17.81 29.56
N ARG A 107 -3.41 18.14 29.72
CA ARG A 107 -4.54 17.49 29.02
C ARG A 107 -4.39 17.45 27.50
N PHE A 108 -3.75 18.46 26.91
CA PHE A 108 -3.55 18.51 25.46
C PHE A 108 -2.62 17.41 24.98
N LEU A 109 -1.46 17.22 25.62
CA LEU A 109 -0.54 16.13 25.25
C LEU A 109 -1.17 14.76 25.49
N LEU A 110 -2.00 14.65 26.54
CA LEU A 110 -2.72 13.44 26.86
C LEU A 110 -3.74 13.08 25.77
N ALA A 111 -4.51 14.06 25.28
CA ALA A 111 -5.43 13.88 24.16
C ALA A 111 -4.70 13.53 22.86
N VAL A 112 -3.60 14.21 22.53
CA VAL A 112 -2.79 13.89 21.34
C VAL A 112 -2.23 12.47 21.43
N GLY A 113 -1.71 12.07 22.59
CA GLY A 113 -1.21 10.71 22.81
C GLY A 113 -2.30 9.64 22.67
N ALA A 114 -3.51 9.92 23.16
CA ALA A 114 -4.67 9.04 23.00
C ALA A 114 -5.07 8.89 21.53
N VAL A 115 -5.13 9.99 20.77
CA VAL A 115 -5.44 9.95 19.33
C VAL A 115 -4.39 9.16 18.56
N LEU A 116 -3.10 9.41 18.83
CA LEU A 116 -2.01 8.67 18.17
C LEU A 116 -2.05 7.18 18.51
N ALA A 117 -2.32 6.81 19.76
CA ALA A 117 -2.48 5.41 20.17
C ALA A 117 -3.71 4.76 19.50
N GLY A 118 -4.82 5.50 19.35
CA GLY A 118 -5.98 5.02 18.62
C GLY A 118 -5.72 4.79 17.14
N LEU A 119 -5.03 5.73 16.47
CA LEU A 119 -4.62 5.58 15.07
C LEU A 119 -3.67 4.40 14.88
N ASP A 120 -2.74 4.20 15.82
CA ASP A 120 -1.83 3.05 15.82
C ASP A 120 -2.57 1.72 16.00
N GLY A 121 -3.48 1.65 16.96
CA GLY A 121 -4.34 0.47 17.17
C GLY A 121 -5.19 0.14 15.94
N LEU A 122 -5.78 1.15 15.30
CA LEU A 122 -6.53 0.99 14.05
C LEU A 122 -5.64 0.54 12.89
N GLY A 123 -4.44 1.11 12.75
CA GLY A 123 -3.48 0.73 11.72
C GLY A 123 -3.03 -0.73 11.87
N GLN A 124 -2.69 -1.17 13.08
CA GLN A 124 -2.32 -2.56 13.35
C GLN A 124 -3.50 -3.51 13.13
N ALA A 125 -4.69 -3.20 13.66
CA ALA A 125 -5.88 -4.04 13.50
C ALA A 125 -6.33 -4.12 12.03
N GLY A 126 -6.33 -3.00 11.32
CA GLY A 126 -6.66 -2.93 9.89
C GLY A 126 -5.67 -3.68 9.03
N GLY A 127 -4.36 -3.54 9.30
CA GLY A 127 -3.32 -4.29 8.61
C GLY A 127 -3.45 -5.80 8.80
N VAL A 128 -3.77 -6.26 10.02
CA VAL A 128 -4.06 -7.68 10.30
C VAL A 128 -5.34 -8.12 9.59
N GLY A 129 -6.36 -7.28 9.55
CA GLY A 129 -7.60 -7.52 8.79
C GLY A 129 -7.31 -7.78 7.31
N LEU A 130 -6.54 -6.90 6.65
CA LEU A 130 -6.10 -7.09 5.26
C LEU A 130 -5.28 -8.37 5.09
N LEU A 131 -4.34 -8.64 6.00
CA LEU A 131 -3.55 -9.85 5.93
C LEU A 131 -4.43 -11.11 5.99
N LEU A 132 -5.40 -11.15 6.91
CA LEU A 132 -6.34 -12.25 7.06
C LEU A 132 -7.27 -12.37 5.86
N GLU A 133 -7.79 -11.26 5.34
CA GLU A 133 -8.56 -11.24 4.10
C GLU A 133 -7.75 -11.88 2.98
N GLY A 134 -6.47 -11.56 2.83
CA GLY A 134 -5.60 -12.18 1.83
C GLY A 134 -5.37 -13.68 2.08
N ILE A 135 -5.28 -14.11 3.34
CA ILE A 135 -5.19 -15.54 3.65
C ILE A 135 -6.49 -16.27 3.29
N PHE A 136 -7.65 -15.69 3.55
CA PHE A 136 -8.95 -16.33 3.34
C PHE A 136 -9.63 -15.97 2.02
N LEU A 137 -8.98 -15.16 1.18
CA LEU A 137 -9.51 -14.75 -0.12
C LEU A 137 -9.67 -15.97 -1.03
N GLN A 138 -10.91 -16.26 -1.40
CA GLN A 138 -11.20 -17.28 -2.40
C GLN A 138 -10.85 -16.72 -3.77
N THR A 139 -9.96 -17.41 -4.48
CA THR A 139 -9.51 -17.01 -5.82
C THR A 139 -9.98 -18.01 -6.84
N ARG A 140 -10.27 -17.56 -8.06
CA ARG A 140 -10.57 -18.46 -9.18
C ARG A 140 -9.39 -19.42 -9.42
N PRO A 141 -9.64 -20.63 -9.96
CA PRO A 141 -8.57 -21.51 -10.41
C PRO A 141 -7.59 -20.75 -11.31
N ALA A 142 -6.30 -20.96 -11.12
CA ALA A 142 -5.30 -20.39 -12.01
C ALA A 142 -5.61 -20.85 -13.44
N ALA A 143 -5.65 -19.90 -14.37
CA ALA A 143 -5.72 -20.25 -15.78
C ALA A 143 -4.52 -21.17 -16.10
N PRO A 144 -4.72 -22.27 -16.85
CA PRO A 144 -3.62 -23.13 -17.24
C PRO A 144 -2.55 -22.29 -17.91
N ALA A 145 -1.30 -22.49 -17.49
CA ALA A 145 -0.18 -21.82 -18.13
C ALA A 145 -0.24 -22.11 -19.64
N PRO A 146 -0.10 -21.10 -20.50
CA PRO A 146 -0.04 -21.36 -21.94
C PRO A 146 1.12 -22.31 -22.24
N PRO A 147 0.96 -23.21 -23.21
CA PRO A 147 1.97 -24.24 -23.48
C PRO A 147 3.31 -23.58 -23.86
N PRO A 148 4.44 -24.23 -23.55
CA PRO A 148 5.77 -23.76 -23.97
C PRO A 148 5.77 -23.47 -25.48
N GLY A 149 6.08 -22.23 -25.87
CA GLY A 149 6.08 -21.79 -27.27
C GLY A 149 4.83 -21.00 -27.73
N ALA A 150 3.75 -20.95 -26.94
CA ALA A 150 2.58 -20.10 -27.25
C ALA A 150 2.82 -18.60 -27.02
N TRP A 151 3.92 -18.23 -26.34
CA TRP A 151 4.38 -16.85 -26.19
C TRP A 151 5.19 -16.34 -27.38
N GLY A 152 5.27 -17.10 -28.48
CA GLY A 152 5.74 -16.54 -29.73
C GLY A 152 4.85 -15.33 -30.04
N PRO A 153 5.39 -14.11 -30.19
CA PRO A 153 4.60 -13.04 -30.79
C PRO A 153 4.24 -13.56 -32.18
N THR A 154 3.00 -13.99 -32.35
CA THR A 154 2.36 -13.97 -33.66
C THR A 154 2.20 -12.48 -33.96
N LEU A 155 3.32 -11.85 -34.27
CA LEU A 155 3.40 -10.59 -34.96
C LEU A 155 2.79 -10.94 -36.31
N ARG A 156 1.45 -10.89 -36.36
CA ARG A 156 0.73 -10.70 -37.60
C ARG A 156 1.13 -9.31 -38.04
N LEU A 157 2.33 -9.19 -38.60
CA LEU A 157 2.60 -8.22 -39.64
C LEU A 157 1.46 -8.45 -40.62
N GLY A 158 0.44 -7.60 -40.56
CA GLY A 158 -0.53 -7.52 -41.62
C GLY A 158 0.27 -7.51 -42.91
N ALA A 159 -0.04 -8.44 -43.80
CA ALA A 159 0.52 -8.48 -45.15
C ALA A 159 -0.01 -7.30 -45.99
N ASP A 160 -0.25 -6.16 -45.35
CA ASP A 160 -0.79 -4.94 -45.91
C ASP A 160 0.36 -4.15 -46.51
N GLY A 161 1.21 -4.79 -47.33
CA GLY A 161 2.09 -4.23 -48.37
C GLY A 161 2.94 -2.97 -48.07
N GLY A 162 2.97 -2.47 -46.84
CA GLY A 162 3.59 -1.22 -46.46
C GLY A 162 5.08 -1.45 -46.33
N ALA A 163 5.82 -0.98 -47.32
CA ALA A 163 7.28 -1.08 -47.42
C ALA A 163 7.97 -0.96 -46.06
N THR A 164 8.50 -2.08 -45.58
CA THR A 164 9.35 -2.13 -44.38
C THR A 164 10.60 -1.26 -44.66
N PRO A 165 10.82 -0.16 -43.92
CA PRO A 165 12.04 0.60 -44.08
C PRO A 165 13.23 -0.29 -43.70
N ALA A 166 14.19 -0.42 -44.63
CA ALA A 166 15.40 -1.22 -44.41
C ALA A 166 16.12 -0.74 -43.12
N PRO A 167 16.56 -1.66 -42.24
CA PRO A 167 17.27 -1.29 -41.03
C PRO A 167 18.56 -0.55 -41.40
N ARG A 168 18.64 0.73 -41.02
CA ARG A 168 19.86 1.53 -41.16
C ARG A 168 20.84 1.05 -40.10
N ALA A 169 21.95 0.45 -40.55
CA ALA A 169 23.10 0.11 -39.71
C ALA A 169 23.74 1.39 -39.16
N SER A 170 23.20 1.90 -38.06
CA SER A 170 23.72 3.00 -37.27
C SER A 170 23.96 2.43 -35.89
N GLY A 171 25.20 2.48 -35.40
CA GLY A 171 25.61 2.01 -34.07
C GLY A 171 25.02 2.83 -32.90
N SER A 172 23.78 3.27 -33.04
CA SER A 172 23.02 4.03 -32.06
C SER A 172 22.08 3.07 -31.33
N VAL A 173 22.26 2.95 -30.01
CA VAL A 173 21.30 2.30 -29.12
C VAL A 173 19.94 2.96 -29.35
N SER A 174 18.98 2.19 -29.86
CA SER A 174 17.62 2.66 -30.09
C SER A 174 16.65 1.80 -29.31
N TRP A 175 15.81 2.44 -28.50
CA TRP A 175 14.72 1.82 -27.79
C TRP A 175 13.41 2.46 -28.23
N TYR A 176 12.38 1.65 -28.41
CA TYR A 176 11.04 2.12 -28.70
C TYR A 176 10.04 1.40 -27.79
N PRO A 177 9.07 2.11 -27.19
CA PRO A 177 8.02 1.48 -26.42
C PRO A 177 7.15 0.65 -27.37
N VAL A 178 6.98 -0.62 -27.07
CA VAL A 178 6.09 -1.51 -27.81
C VAL A 178 4.88 -1.79 -26.94
N PRO A 179 3.65 -1.44 -27.36
CA PRO A 179 2.46 -1.86 -26.65
C PRO A 179 2.37 -3.38 -26.69
N ILE A 180 2.29 -4.02 -25.52
CA ILE A 180 2.05 -5.45 -25.39
C ILE A 180 0.57 -5.62 -25.09
N VAL A 181 -0.17 -6.23 -26.01
CA VAL A 181 -1.56 -6.61 -25.77
C VAL A 181 -1.57 -7.98 -25.09
N GLY A 182 -1.77 -7.98 -23.78
CA GLY A 182 -1.86 -9.19 -22.94
C GLY A 182 -3.29 -9.73 -22.91
N GLY A 183 -3.83 -10.18 -24.04
CA GLY A 183 -5.21 -10.71 -24.09
C GLY A 183 -6.30 -9.63 -24.02
N ALA A 184 -7.54 -10.04 -23.78
CA ALA A 184 -8.74 -9.22 -23.98
C ALA A 184 -8.80 -7.94 -23.13
N ASP A 185 -8.16 -7.92 -21.96
CA ASP A 185 -8.29 -6.82 -20.99
C ASP A 185 -6.95 -6.33 -20.40
N ALA A 186 -5.80 -6.72 -20.96
CA ALA A 186 -4.50 -6.23 -20.45
C ALA A 186 -3.71 -5.48 -21.53
N VAL A 187 -3.34 -4.25 -21.21
CA VAL A 187 -2.36 -3.44 -21.96
C VAL A 187 -1.11 -3.31 -21.10
N GLY A 188 -0.01 -3.91 -21.54
CA GLY A 188 1.32 -3.72 -20.97
C GLY A 188 2.15 -2.79 -21.86
N LEU A 189 3.15 -2.15 -21.27
CA LEU A 189 4.17 -1.40 -22.02
C LEU A 189 5.49 -2.19 -21.97
N GLY A 190 5.92 -2.70 -23.11
CA GLY A 190 7.23 -3.33 -23.27
C GLY A 190 8.24 -2.34 -23.83
N VAL A 191 9.52 -2.63 -23.66
CA VAL A 191 10.61 -1.90 -24.33
C VAL A 191 11.32 -2.89 -25.25
N ALA A 192 11.37 -2.59 -26.53
CA ALA A 192 12.21 -3.30 -27.49
C ALA A 192 13.36 -2.40 -27.91
N GLY A 193 14.57 -2.96 -27.96
CA GLY A 193 15.75 -2.23 -28.40
C GLY A 193 16.85 -3.18 -28.88
N VAL A 194 17.76 -2.61 -29.68
CA VAL A 194 19.04 -3.24 -30.03
C VAL A 194 20.07 -2.63 -29.10
N PHE A 195 20.65 -3.46 -28.24
CA PHE A 195 21.68 -3.09 -27.27
C PHE A 195 23.07 -3.48 -27.77
#